data_AF-A0AAW1BC10-F1
#
_entry.id   AF-A0AAW1BC10-F1
#
_cell.length_a   1.000
_cell.length_b   1.000
_cell.length_c   1.000
_cell.angle_alpha   90.00
_cell.angle_beta   90.00
_cell.angle_gamma   90.00
#
_symmetry.space_group_name_H-M   'P 1'
#
loop_
_entity.id
_entity.type
_entity.pdbx_description
1 polymer ?
#
loop_
_entity_poly.entity_id
_entity_poly.type
_entity_poly.pdbx_seq_one_letter_code
_entity_poly.pdbx_strand_id
1 'polypeptide(L)'
;MYIVDCSGQILKDFISFGSGEPPASEFHSFVLYHNNSPRWAELLKLPIPVDKFRGAHLRFEFRHCSTKEKGEKKLFGFSFVPLMQENGRTLPDGIHELIVHKCEENITVQDSSRYLKFPFSKGHLLANNHQAIKSTKESFWITSFLCSTKLTQNGDMLDLLKWRAHPEKIAGCLSKLKEIDGSEIVKFLQDTLDTLFGILDENSQKYGSQVFDCLVHIINLLQDSKFHHFRPVMDTYIQSHFAGALAYRDLIKVLKWHVDRFTEVERQAHNQEVLKAQEYIFKYIVQSRKLFSLATGGQNEEEFCCCIQELLMSVRFFLSQETKGINALSQAQAIFLSSFPAVYSELLKLFDVREVANLVRNTLGSLPIITNADDSLQAVKLQCIGKTVESQLYTNPESRYILLPVVLHHLYMHLQEQKDLIMCAHILSNIFCFIKKNSSDKSVLEEIDVIVNSLLDVLLRTILEITNCPKAAGSTMQLQFQDVTGEFVSCLLSLLRQMTDRHYKQLLDRFKTRDMLRVSLFFLQD
;
A
#
# COMPACT_ATOMS: atom_id res chain seq x y z
N MET A 1 42.67 0.22 -14.62
CA MET A 1 41.76 0.14 -13.46
C MET A 1 41.47 -1.32 -13.18
N TYR A 2 41.50 -1.71 -11.91
CA TYR A 2 41.18 -3.05 -11.42
C TYR A 2 40.10 -2.96 -10.35
N ILE A 3 39.29 -4.02 -10.24
CA ILE A 3 38.44 -4.26 -9.06
C ILE A 3 39.18 -5.29 -8.22
N VAL A 4 39.44 -4.99 -6.95
CA VAL A 4 40.20 -5.85 -6.04
C VAL A 4 39.29 -6.26 -4.91
N ASP A 5 39.29 -7.54 -4.54
CA ASP A 5 38.49 -8.07 -3.44
C ASP A 5 39.16 -7.89 -2.06
N CYS A 6 38.46 -8.32 -1.01
CA CYS A 6 38.93 -8.23 0.36
C CYS A 6 40.19 -9.06 0.66
N SER A 7 40.52 -10.05 -0.18
CA SER A 7 41.74 -10.85 -0.09
C SER A 7 42.92 -10.25 -0.85
N GLY A 8 42.70 -9.15 -1.59
CA GLY A 8 43.69 -8.50 -2.42
C GLY A 8 43.80 -9.07 -3.84
N GLN A 9 42.90 -9.97 -4.24
CA GLN A 9 42.88 -10.55 -5.59
C GLN A 9 42.06 -9.70 -6.56
N ILE A 10 42.44 -9.71 -7.85
CA ILE A 10 41.68 -9.02 -8.90
C ILE A 10 40.41 -9.82 -9.19
N LEU A 11 39.26 -9.16 -9.06
CA LEU A 11 37.98 -9.69 -9.48
C LEU A 11 37.91 -9.72 -11.01
N LYS A 12 37.86 -10.93 -11.56
CA LYS A 12 37.86 -11.15 -13.00
C LYS A 12 36.48 -10.91 -13.60
N ASP A 13 36.47 -10.26 -14.76
CA ASP A 13 35.31 -10.13 -15.66
C ASP A 13 34.11 -9.38 -15.03
N PHE A 14 34.41 -8.31 -14.28
CA PHE A 14 33.41 -7.44 -13.65
C PHE A 14 33.51 -5.97 -14.08
N ILE A 15 34.20 -5.67 -15.19
CA ILE A 15 34.23 -4.35 -15.81
C ILE A 15 33.54 -4.43 -17.18
N SER A 16 32.40 -3.78 -17.34
CA SER A 16 31.63 -3.76 -18.58
C SER A 16 31.79 -2.41 -19.27
N PHE A 17 32.27 -2.42 -20.52
CA PHE A 17 32.40 -1.22 -21.37
C PHE A 17 31.09 -0.77 -22.02
N GLY A 18 30.06 -1.63 -21.98
CA GLY A 18 28.78 -1.38 -22.64
C GLY A 18 28.69 -2.09 -24.00
N SER A 19 27.73 -1.69 -24.83
CA SER A 19 27.57 -2.14 -26.23
C SER A 19 27.55 -3.66 -26.49
N GLY A 20 27.28 -4.47 -25.47
CA GLY A 20 27.28 -5.94 -25.57
C GLY A 20 28.67 -6.58 -25.56
N GLU A 21 29.74 -5.82 -25.27
CA GLU A 21 31.09 -6.38 -25.13
C GLU A 21 31.19 -7.30 -23.89
N PRO A 22 32.01 -8.36 -23.96
CA PRO A 22 32.25 -9.21 -22.81
C PRO A 22 32.90 -8.41 -21.67
N PRO A 23 32.52 -8.66 -20.41
CA PRO A 23 33.19 -8.03 -19.27
C PRO A 23 34.69 -8.34 -19.25
N ALA A 24 35.47 -7.38 -18.78
CA ALA A 24 36.91 -7.49 -18.63
C ALA A 24 37.34 -7.52 -17.15
N SER A 25 38.55 -8.04 -16.92
CA SER A 25 39.22 -8.06 -15.62
C SER A 25 40.01 -6.79 -15.33
N GLU A 26 40.31 -6.01 -16.36
CA GLU A 26 41.01 -4.73 -16.26
C GLU A 26 40.52 -3.75 -17.32
N PHE A 27 40.63 -2.46 -17.02
CA PHE A 27 40.31 -1.39 -17.96
C PHE A 27 41.51 -0.49 -18.21
N HIS A 28 41.77 -0.25 -19.49
CA HIS A 28 42.77 0.68 -19.98
C HIS A 28 42.07 1.87 -20.64
N SER A 29 42.24 3.03 -20.02
CA SER A 29 41.79 4.31 -20.57
C SER A 29 42.65 4.71 -21.77
N PHE A 30 42.10 5.57 -22.64
CA PHE A 30 42.86 6.16 -23.73
C PHE A 30 43.97 7.12 -23.23
N VAL A 31 45.04 7.22 -24.02
CA VAL A 31 46.17 8.11 -23.73
C VAL A 31 46.00 9.42 -24.50
N LEU A 32 45.88 10.54 -23.78
CA LEU A 32 45.85 11.87 -24.38
C LEU A 32 47.29 12.40 -24.56
N TYR A 33 47.73 12.50 -25.81
CA TYR A 33 49.09 12.93 -26.16
C TYR A 33 49.38 14.36 -25.69
N HIS A 34 50.50 14.55 -24.99
CA HIS A 34 50.95 15.83 -24.41
C HIS A 34 49.92 16.56 -23.55
N ASN A 35 49.07 15.82 -22.83
CA ASN A 35 48.08 16.40 -21.94
C ASN A 35 48.37 16.07 -20.46
N ASN A 36 48.71 17.10 -19.68
CA ASN A 36 48.98 16.99 -18.24
C ASN A 36 47.71 17.10 -17.37
N SER A 37 46.56 17.37 -17.97
CA SER A 37 45.24 17.45 -17.32
C SER A 37 44.20 16.70 -18.16
N PRO A 38 44.37 15.38 -18.34
CA PRO A 38 43.48 14.58 -19.20
C PRO A 38 42.05 14.60 -18.65
N ARG A 39 41.08 14.67 -19.58
CA ARG A 39 39.65 14.51 -19.30
C ARG A 39 39.15 13.32 -20.08
N TRP A 40 38.97 12.19 -19.39
CA TRP A 40 38.61 10.93 -20.03
C TRP A 40 37.12 10.82 -20.34
N ALA A 41 36.27 11.17 -19.38
CA ALA A 41 34.81 11.03 -19.50
C ALA A 41 34.37 9.60 -19.94
N GLU A 42 35.12 8.59 -19.54
CA GLU A 42 34.84 7.18 -19.85
C GLU A 42 33.90 6.59 -18.80
N LEU A 43 32.73 6.12 -19.25
CA LEU A 43 31.70 5.51 -18.40
C LEU A 43 31.86 4.00 -18.38
N LEU A 44 31.93 3.41 -17.19
CA LEU A 44 32.06 1.97 -16.98
C LEU A 44 30.91 1.47 -16.11
N LYS A 45 30.42 0.25 -16.41
CA LYS A 45 29.48 -0.47 -15.54
C LYS A 45 30.22 -1.56 -14.77
N LEU A 46 30.04 -1.61 -13.46
CA LEU A 46 30.71 -2.58 -12.58
C LEU A 46 29.68 -3.54 -11.96
N PRO A 47 29.28 -4.64 -12.65
CA PRO A 47 28.29 -5.59 -12.14
C PRO A 47 28.83 -6.52 -11.04
N ILE A 48 29.29 -5.96 -9.93
CA ILE A 48 29.93 -6.71 -8.83
C ILE A 48 28.85 -7.45 -8.00
N PRO A 49 28.98 -8.77 -7.79
CA PRO A 49 28.08 -9.53 -6.93
C PRO A 49 28.09 -9.02 -5.48
N VAL A 50 26.93 -9.04 -4.82
CA VAL A 50 26.74 -8.49 -3.47
C VAL A 50 27.67 -9.15 -2.44
N ASP A 51 27.87 -10.46 -2.56
CA ASP A 51 28.75 -11.28 -1.72
C ASP A 51 30.24 -10.87 -1.84
N LYS A 52 30.64 -10.32 -2.99
CA LYS A 52 32.01 -9.83 -3.25
C LYS A 52 32.17 -8.33 -3.06
N PHE A 53 31.08 -7.60 -2.85
CA PHE A 53 31.10 -6.15 -2.73
C PHE A 53 31.74 -5.69 -1.41
N ARG A 54 31.50 -6.44 -0.32
CA ARG A 54 32.04 -6.13 1.00
C ARG A 54 33.55 -6.29 1.02
N GLY A 55 34.25 -5.21 1.33
CA GLY A 55 35.71 -5.17 1.39
C GLY A 55 36.41 -5.08 0.05
N ALA A 56 35.65 -5.03 -1.07
CA ALA A 56 36.22 -4.74 -2.38
C ALA A 56 36.48 -3.24 -2.56
N HIS A 57 37.42 -2.91 -3.44
CA HIS A 57 37.81 -1.55 -3.78
C HIS A 57 38.22 -1.43 -5.24
N LEU A 58 38.14 -0.21 -5.78
CA LEU A 58 38.69 0.10 -7.09
C LEU A 58 40.16 0.52 -6.92
N ARG A 59 41.03 0.03 -7.80
CA ARG A 59 42.43 0.44 -7.89
C ARG A 59 42.71 1.04 -9.27
N PHE A 60 43.24 2.26 -9.28
CA PHE A 60 43.63 3.01 -10.46
C PHE A 60 45.14 3.10 -10.49
N GLU A 61 45.75 2.78 -11.62
CA GLU A 61 47.20 2.74 -11.77
C GLU A 61 47.60 3.66 -12.92
N PHE A 62 48.54 4.57 -12.66
CA PHE A 62 48.98 5.57 -13.61
C PHE A 62 50.36 5.21 -14.16
N ARG A 63 50.42 5.04 -15.49
CA ARG A 63 51.63 4.64 -16.18
C ARG A 63 52.00 5.64 -17.26
N HIS A 64 53.29 5.93 -17.38
CA HIS A 64 53.79 6.77 -18.47
C HIS A 64 53.74 5.99 -19.79
N CYS A 65 53.09 6.56 -20.80
CA CYS A 65 52.97 5.96 -22.14
C CYS A 65 53.75 6.83 -23.13
N SER A 66 54.83 6.28 -23.71
CA SER A 66 55.66 6.95 -24.71
C SER A 66 55.56 6.23 -26.05
N THR A 67 55.52 6.99 -27.15
CA THR A 67 55.60 6.41 -28.51
C THR A 67 57.01 5.90 -28.85
N LYS A 68 58.03 6.31 -28.08
CA LYS A 68 59.44 5.93 -28.28
C LYS A 68 59.85 4.68 -27.49
N GLU A 69 59.18 4.39 -26.38
CA GLU A 69 59.49 3.24 -25.53
C GLU A 69 58.50 2.11 -25.82
N LYS A 70 59.00 0.99 -26.34
CA LYS A 70 58.20 -0.21 -26.62
C LYS A 70 58.18 -1.24 -25.47
N GLY A 71 58.82 -0.91 -24.35
CA GLY A 71 58.94 -1.79 -23.18
C GLY A 71 57.73 -1.71 -22.22
N GLU A 72 57.89 -2.30 -21.04
CA GLU A 72 56.87 -2.23 -19.98
C GLU A 72 56.63 -0.78 -19.55
N LYS A 73 55.36 -0.37 -19.53
CA LYS A 73 54.96 0.99 -19.17
C LYS A 73 55.24 1.23 -17.69
N LYS A 74 56.13 2.18 -17.37
CA LYS A 74 56.53 2.50 -16.01
C LYS A 74 55.35 3.02 -15.19
N LEU A 75 55.00 2.30 -14.12
CA LEU A 75 54.07 2.74 -13.08
C LEU A 75 54.71 3.87 -12.26
N PHE A 76 54.03 5.01 -12.14
CA PHE A 76 54.54 6.15 -11.37
C PHE A 76 53.64 6.51 -10.19
N GLY A 77 52.37 6.13 -10.23
CA GLY A 77 51.44 6.36 -9.13
C GLY A 77 50.19 5.48 -9.20
N PHE A 78 49.44 5.49 -8.11
CA PHE A 78 48.16 4.80 -8.02
C PHE A 78 47.18 5.56 -7.13
N SER A 79 45.90 5.29 -7.31
CA SER A 79 44.81 5.70 -6.43
C SER A 79 43.93 4.50 -6.13
N PHE A 80 43.18 4.54 -5.05
CA PHE A 80 42.17 3.54 -4.78
C PHE A 80 40.95 4.15 -4.11
N VAL A 81 39.84 3.42 -4.06
CA VAL A 81 38.65 3.81 -3.30
C VAL A 81 37.88 2.56 -2.86
N PRO A 82 37.63 2.37 -1.55
CA PRO A 82 36.76 1.30 -1.07
C PRO A 82 35.33 1.45 -1.58
N LEU A 83 34.71 0.35 -2.01
CA LEU A 83 33.33 0.35 -2.47
C LEU A 83 32.32 0.39 -1.31
N MET A 84 32.74 -0.01 -0.12
CA MET A 84 31.93 -0.02 1.09
C MET A 84 32.74 0.46 2.29
N GLN A 85 32.12 1.30 3.11
CA GLN A 85 32.66 1.81 4.37
C GLN A 85 32.55 0.75 5.48
N GLU A 86 33.26 0.96 6.58
CA GLU A 86 33.26 0.04 7.73
C GLU A 86 31.88 -0.12 8.38
N ASN A 87 31.07 0.95 8.42
CA ASN A 87 29.68 0.93 8.86
C ASN A 87 28.74 0.15 7.88
N GLY A 88 29.27 -0.29 6.74
CA GLY A 88 28.56 -1.03 5.71
C GLY A 88 27.78 -0.18 4.72
N ARG A 89 27.84 1.15 4.78
CA ARG A 89 27.32 2.04 3.73
C ARG A 89 28.21 1.92 2.51
N THR A 90 27.64 1.92 1.32
CA THR A 90 28.44 1.91 0.09
C THR A 90 29.10 3.27 -0.15
N LEU A 91 30.06 3.34 -1.07
CA LEU A 91 30.60 4.58 -1.62
C LEU A 91 29.42 5.50 -2.02
N PRO A 92 29.34 6.75 -1.53
CA PRO A 92 28.25 7.66 -1.88
C PRO A 92 28.31 8.05 -3.36
N ASP A 93 27.14 8.32 -3.93
CA ASP A 93 27.04 8.80 -5.30
C ASP A 93 27.61 10.21 -5.44
N GLY A 94 28.20 10.50 -6.60
CA GLY A 94 28.75 11.80 -6.92
C GLY A 94 30.24 11.77 -7.27
N ILE A 95 30.87 12.94 -7.17
CA ILE A 95 32.25 13.18 -7.58
C ILE A 95 33.20 12.93 -6.41
N HIS A 96 34.26 12.16 -6.65
CA HIS A 96 35.29 11.84 -5.67
C HIS A 96 36.65 12.34 -6.15
N GLU A 97 37.31 13.18 -5.35
CA GLU A 97 38.71 13.56 -5.55
C GLU A 97 39.61 12.57 -4.79
N LEU A 98 40.30 11.72 -5.54
CA LEU A 98 41.20 10.69 -5.05
C LEU A 98 42.65 11.19 -4.99
N ILE A 99 43.36 10.76 -3.96
CA ILE A 99 44.78 11.05 -3.77
C ILE A 99 45.60 10.14 -4.70
N VAL A 100 46.54 10.73 -5.45
CA VAL A 100 47.51 9.99 -6.25
C VAL A 100 48.74 9.71 -5.40
N HIS A 101 48.92 8.44 -5.02
CA HIS A 101 50.08 7.97 -4.25
C HIS A 101 51.22 7.64 -5.19
N LYS A 102 52.42 8.14 -4.92
CA LYS A 102 53.62 7.82 -5.70
C LYS A 102 54.05 6.38 -5.43
N CYS A 103 54.38 5.65 -6.49
CA CYS A 103 54.99 4.33 -6.37
C CYS A 103 56.49 4.48 -6.09
N GLU A 104 56.86 4.61 -4.82
CA GLU A 104 58.25 4.45 -4.35
C GLU A 104 58.52 2.97 -4.02
N GLU A 105 59.78 2.52 -4.02
CA GLU A 105 60.18 1.11 -3.79
C GLU A 105 59.60 0.51 -2.50
N ASN A 106 59.23 1.35 -1.52
CA ASN A 106 58.62 0.96 -0.27
C ASN A 106 57.10 0.70 -0.33
N ILE A 107 56.38 1.10 -1.40
CA ILE A 107 54.94 0.91 -1.53
C ILE A 107 54.66 -0.13 -2.62
N THR A 108 54.57 -1.40 -2.21
CA THR A 108 54.16 -2.49 -3.09
C THR A 108 52.66 -2.40 -3.34
N VAL A 109 52.26 -1.86 -4.50
CA VAL A 109 50.86 -1.86 -4.99
C VAL A 109 50.24 -3.27 -5.04
N GLN A 110 51.07 -4.31 -5.00
CA GLN A 110 50.64 -5.71 -4.89
C GLN A 110 50.11 -6.11 -3.50
N ASP A 111 50.50 -5.40 -2.43
CA ASP A 111 50.04 -5.67 -1.07
C ASP A 111 48.89 -4.74 -0.68
N SER A 112 47.67 -5.23 -0.91
CA SER A 112 46.43 -4.53 -0.57
C SER A 112 46.31 -4.20 0.92
N SER A 113 46.80 -5.06 1.80
CA SER A 113 46.70 -4.83 3.25
C SER A 113 47.50 -3.61 3.72
N ARG A 114 48.56 -3.25 2.98
CA ARG A 114 49.43 -2.13 3.30
C ARG A 114 48.89 -0.81 2.78
N TYR A 115 48.54 -0.71 1.49
CA TYR A 115 48.10 0.58 0.94
C TYR A 115 46.66 0.94 1.33
N LEU A 116 45.80 -0.02 1.69
CA LEU A 116 44.45 0.30 2.18
C LEU A 116 44.46 1.08 3.50
N LYS A 117 45.60 1.11 4.22
CA LYS A 117 45.82 1.95 5.41
C LYS A 117 46.11 3.41 5.07
N PHE A 118 46.37 3.73 3.79
CA PHE A 118 46.62 5.09 3.34
C PHE A 118 45.30 5.83 3.10
N PRO A 119 45.30 7.17 3.20
CA PRO A 119 44.12 7.95 2.86
C PRO A 119 43.84 7.87 1.36
N PHE A 120 42.58 7.65 1.01
CA PHE A 120 42.17 7.58 -0.40
C PHE A 120 41.64 8.91 -0.95
N SER A 121 41.13 9.81 -0.09
CA SER A 121 40.58 11.12 -0.49
C SER A 121 41.00 12.23 0.47
N LYS A 122 40.97 13.49 -0.01
CA LYS A 122 41.30 14.66 0.83
C LYS A 122 40.31 14.87 1.98
N GLY A 123 39.03 14.51 1.80
CA GLY A 123 38.05 14.54 2.88
C GLY A 123 38.35 13.53 4.00
N HIS A 124 38.92 12.36 3.66
CA HIS A 124 39.30 11.34 4.64
C HIS A 124 40.52 11.73 5.49
N LEU A 125 41.43 12.55 4.95
CA LEU A 125 42.58 13.09 5.69
C LEU A 125 42.16 13.93 6.91
N LEU A 126 41.08 14.72 6.76
CA LEU A 126 40.59 15.62 7.81
C LEU A 126 39.87 14.87 8.94
N ALA A 127 39.28 13.71 8.66
CA ALA A 127 38.50 12.94 9.63
C ALA A 127 39.36 12.11 10.60
N ASN A 128 40.50 11.59 10.14
CA ASN A 128 41.29 10.63 10.92
C ASN A 128 42.60 11.20 11.52
N ASN A 129 42.79 12.54 11.56
CA ASN A 129 43.97 13.18 12.16
C ASN A 129 45.33 12.56 11.74
N HIS A 130 45.41 12.03 10.50
CA HIS A 130 46.68 11.50 9.99
C HIS A 130 47.62 12.69 9.78
N GLN A 131 48.65 12.79 10.64
CA GLN A 131 49.71 13.78 10.50
C GLN A 131 50.28 13.77 9.09
N ALA A 132 50.11 14.90 8.40
CA ALA A 132 50.91 15.39 7.28
C ALA A 132 51.53 14.32 6.36
N ILE A 133 50.70 13.53 5.69
CA ILE A 133 51.15 12.88 4.45
C ILE A 133 51.34 14.01 3.45
N LYS A 134 52.58 14.18 2.95
CA LYS A 134 52.93 15.15 1.91
C LYS A 134 51.92 15.04 0.77
N SER A 135 51.02 16.02 0.64
CA SER A 135 50.03 16.01 -0.44
C SER A 135 50.77 16.05 -1.76
N THR A 136 50.51 15.05 -2.60
CA THR A 136 50.94 15.12 -4.00
C THR A 136 50.16 16.25 -4.68
N LYS A 137 50.80 16.99 -5.58
CA LYS A 137 50.13 18.04 -6.37
C LYS A 137 49.14 17.47 -7.39
N GLU A 138 49.15 16.16 -7.58
CA GLU A 138 48.34 15.42 -8.54
C GLU A 138 47.00 15.04 -7.91
N SER A 139 45.93 15.24 -8.66
CA SER A 139 44.57 14.88 -8.27
C SER A 139 43.94 14.03 -9.37
N PHE A 140 43.14 13.05 -8.96
CA PHE A 140 42.38 12.20 -9.86
C PHE A 140 40.91 12.23 -9.45
N TRP A 141 40.02 12.42 -10.41
CA TRP A 141 38.58 12.51 -10.15
C TRP A 141 37.82 11.38 -10.82
N ILE A 142 36.89 10.81 -10.08
CA ILE A 142 35.91 9.86 -10.59
C ILE A 142 34.49 10.32 -10.21
N THR A 143 33.50 9.84 -10.95
CA THR A 143 32.09 9.96 -10.58
C THR A 143 31.52 8.56 -10.42
N SER A 144 30.84 8.29 -9.31
CA SER A 144 30.18 6.99 -9.06
C SER A 144 28.67 7.13 -8.92
N PHE A 145 27.96 6.08 -9.33
CA PHE A 145 26.52 5.94 -9.15
C PHE A 145 26.17 4.49 -8.80
N LEU A 146 25.43 4.25 -7.72
CA LEU A 146 25.07 2.92 -7.25
C LEU A 146 23.72 2.47 -7.83
N CYS A 147 23.76 1.44 -8.68
CA CYS A 147 22.56 0.75 -9.17
C CYS A 147 22.43 -0.63 -8.48
N SER A 148 21.87 -0.69 -7.27
CA SER A 148 21.71 -1.96 -6.53
C SER A 148 20.33 -2.09 -5.92
N THR A 149 19.69 -3.26 -6.01
CA THR A 149 18.45 -3.59 -5.27
C THR A 149 18.73 -4.29 -3.94
N LYS A 150 20.00 -4.42 -3.53
CA LYS A 150 20.44 -5.15 -2.33
C LYS A 150 21.34 -4.33 -1.40
N LEU A 151 21.85 -3.20 -1.86
CA LEU A 151 22.72 -2.33 -1.09
C LEU A 151 22.15 -0.90 -1.07
N THR A 152 22.13 -0.31 0.12
CA THR A 152 21.62 1.05 0.36
C THR A 152 22.76 2.00 0.72
N GLN A 153 22.63 3.25 0.28
CA GLN A 153 23.45 4.37 0.73
C GLN A 153 22.83 5.13 1.90
N ASN A 154 21.53 4.91 2.15
CA ASN A 154 20.81 5.53 3.25
C ASN A 154 21.21 4.84 4.56
N GLY A 155 21.76 5.63 5.49
CA GLY A 155 22.26 5.11 6.77
C GLY A 155 21.13 4.59 7.67
N ASP A 156 20.01 5.31 7.73
CA ASP A 156 18.88 4.93 8.57
C ASP A 156 18.20 3.64 8.07
N MET A 157 18.12 3.48 6.74
CA MET A 157 17.64 2.24 6.13
C MET A 157 18.57 1.06 6.45
N LEU A 158 19.89 1.27 6.34
CA LEU A 158 20.86 0.23 6.64
C LEU A 158 20.81 -0.20 8.12
N ASP A 159 20.70 0.77 9.02
CA ASP A 159 20.60 0.53 10.46
C ASP A 159 19.32 -0.26 10.79
N LEU A 160 18.21 0.07 10.15
CA LEU A 160 16.96 -0.70 10.27
C LEU A 160 17.14 -2.13 9.77
N LEU A 161 17.65 -2.35 8.55
CA LEU A 161 17.85 -3.69 7.99
C LEU A 161 18.85 -4.53 8.81
N LYS A 162 19.78 -3.89 9.50
CA LYS A 162 20.78 -4.53 10.38
C LYS A 162 20.42 -4.43 11.86
N TRP A 163 19.15 -4.23 12.21
CA TRP A 163 18.70 -4.01 13.58
C TRP A 163 19.22 -5.03 14.61
N ARG A 164 19.43 -6.30 14.22
CA ARG A 164 19.98 -7.34 15.09
C ARG A 164 21.43 -7.10 15.53
N ALA A 165 22.20 -6.34 14.74
CA ALA A 165 23.56 -5.95 15.12
C ALA A 165 23.58 -4.86 16.21
N HIS A 166 22.50 -4.06 16.30
CA HIS A 166 22.36 -2.95 17.25
C HIS A 166 20.94 -2.89 17.85
N PRO A 167 20.52 -3.89 18.65
CA PRO A 167 19.15 -3.95 19.20
C PRO A 167 18.77 -2.74 20.06
N GLU A 168 19.75 -2.06 20.65
CA GLU A 168 19.57 -0.84 21.42
C GLU A 168 19.06 0.34 20.58
N LYS A 169 19.28 0.31 19.26
CA LYS A 169 18.88 1.38 18.33
C LYS A 169 17.51 1.20 17.70
N ILE A 170 16.84 0.05 17.89
CA ILE A 170 15.57 -0.30 17.24
C ILE A 170 14.55 0.84 17.33
N ALA A 171 14.34 1.39 18.52
CA ALA A 171 13.34 2.45 18.72
C ALA A 171 13.62 3.70 17.87
N GLY A 172 14.90 4.06 17.72
CA GLY A 172 15.33 5.17 16.86
C GLY A 172 15.25 4.84 15.37
N CYS A 173 15.55 3.60 14.97
CA CYS A 173 15.39 3.15 13.60
C CYS A 173 13.91 3.20 13.16
N LEU A 174 13.00 2.72 14.00
CA LEU A 174 11.55 2.75 13.72
C LEU A 174 11.02 4.18 13.62
N SER A 175 11.47 5.12 14.49
CA SER A 175 11.02 6.51 14.40
C SER A 175 11.48 7.21 13.11
N LYS A 176 12.68 6.86 12.63
CA LYS A 176 13.26 7.47 11.43
C LYS A 176 12.76 6.89 10.12
N LEU A 177 12.11 5.71 10.13
CA LEU A 177 11.61 5.09 8.89
C LEU A 177 10.71 6.04 8.09
N LYS A 178 9.89 6.85 8.78
CA LYS A 178 8.99 7.84 8.16
C LYS A 178 9.72 9.00 7.47
N GLU A 179 11.01 9.18 7.77
CA GLU A 179 11.88 10.22 7.19
C GLU A 179 12.66 9.69 5.97
N ILE A 180 12.67 8.38 5.74
CA ILE A 180 13.34 7.75 4.60
C ILE A 180 12.53 8.02 3.34
N ASP A 181 13.22 8.40 2.25
CA ASP A 181 12.56 8.61 0.96
C ASP A 181 11.83 7.34 0.49
N GLY A 182 10.58 7.51 0.07
CA GLY A 182 9.74 6.39 -0.35
C GLY A 182 10.34 5.54 -1.48
N SER A 183 11.16 6.12 -2.36
CA SER A 183 11.87 5.36 -3.40
C SER A 183 12.88 4.35 -2.83
N GLU A 184 13.50 4.69 -1.70
CA GLU A 184 14.42 3.78 -1.01
C GLU A 184 13.64 2.69 -0.27
N ILE A 185 12.49 3.02 0.34
CA ILE A 185 11.61 2.03 0.98
C ILE A 185 11.11 1.00 -0.04
N VAL A 186 10.53 1.43 -1.17
CA VAL A 186 9.93 0.50 -2.15
C VAL A 186 10.98 -0.39 -2.83
N LYS A 187 12.21 0.09 -2.96
CA LYS A 187 13.36 -0.67 -3.48
C LYS A 187 13.73 -1.87 -2.60
N PHE A 188 13.52 -1.75 -1.29
CA PHE A 188 13.76 -2.80 -0.28
C PHE A 188 12.47 -3.24 0.40
N LEU A 189 11.31 -3.14 -0.27
CA LEU A 189 10.01 -3.30 0.37
C LEU A 189 9.89 -4.62 1.15
N GLN A 190 10.27 -5.73 0.52
CA GLN A 190 10.26 -7.05 1.16
C GLN A 190 11.20 -7.09 2.38
N ASP A 191 12.47 -6.71 2.22
CA ASP A 191 13.46 -6.75 3.30
C ASP A 191 13.04 -5.82 4.47
N THR A 192 12.34 -4.72 4.17
CA THR A 192 11.78 -3.78 5.16
C THR A 192 10.63 -4.43 5.94
N LEU A 193 9.69 -5.07 5.25
CA LEU A 193 8.56 -5.76 5.88
C LEU A 193 9.03 -6.95 6.72
N ASP A 194 9.95 -7.76 6.20
CA ASP A 194 10.57 -8.87 6.93
C ASP A 194 11.28 -8.36 8.20
N THR A 195 11.96 -7.21 8.11
CA THR A 195 12.59 -6.56 9.26
C THR A 195 11.56 -6.11 10.30
N LEU A 196 10.49 -5.43 9.88
CA LEU A 196 9.44 -4.94 10.77
C LEU A 196 8.74 -6.09 11.51
N PHE A 197 8.36 -7.15 10.81
CA PHE A 197 7.74 -8.32 11.44
C PHE A 197 8.74 -9.13 12.28
N GLY A 198 10.02 -9.17 11.90
CA GLY A 198 11.07 -9.75 12.75
C GLY A 198 11.24 -9.02 14.08
N ILE A 199 11.18 -7.68 14.08
CA ILE A 199 11.21 -6.86 15.30
C ILE A 199 9.96 -7.11 16.14
N LEU A 200 8.79 -7.23 15.51
CA LEU A 200 7.54 -7.53 16.19
C LEU A 200 7.60 -8.89 16.89
N ASP A 201 8.14 -9.91 16.23
CA ASP A 201 8.25 -11.27 16.77
C ASP A 201 9.22 -11.36 17.95
N GLU A 202 10.34 -10.62 17.92
CA GLU A 202 11.30 -10.62 19.03
C GLU A 202 10.80 -9.91 20.30
N ASN A 203 10.08 -8.78 20.17
CA ASN A 203 9.56 -8.06 21.34
C ASN A 203 8.34 -7.19 21.01
N SER A 204 7.19 -7.82 20.83
CA SER A 204 5.93 -7.13 20.50
C SER A 204 5.45 -6.19 21.60
N GLN A 205 5.70 -6.50 22.88
CA GLN A 205 5.30 -5.65 23.99
C GLN A 205 5.99 -4.27 23.95
N LYS A 206 7.28 -4.25 23.58
CA LYS A 206 8.06 -3.02 23.53
C LYS A 206 7.89 -2.26 22.22
N TYR A 207 7.88 -2.95 21.08
CA TYR A 207 7.95 -2.32 19.77
C TYR A 207 6.66 -2.39 18.94
N GLY A 208 5.62 -3.12 19.41
CA GLY A 208 4.43 -3.42 18.61
C GLY A 208 3.72 -2.19 18.04
N SER A 209 3.54 -1.13 18.84
CA SER A 209 2.92 0.11 18.36
C SER A 209 3.78 0.84 17.32
N GLN A 210 5.11 0.87 17.50
CA GLN A 210 6.02 1.54 16.57
C GLN A 210 6.12 0.77 15.23
N VAL A 211 6.15 -0.56 15.29
CA VAL A 211 6.10 -1.41 14.10
C VAL A 211 4.79 -1.22 13.36
N PHE A 212 3.65 -1.21 14.07
CA PHE A 212 2.34 -0.94 13.46
C PHE A 212 2.31 0.41 12.74
N ASP A 213 2.82 1.48 13.37
CA ASP A 213 2.92 2.80 12.75
C ASP A 213 3.79 2.81 11.49
N CYS A 214 4.88 2.02 11.48
CA CYS A 214 5.72 1.83 10.30
C CYS A 214 4.99 1.10 9.17
N LEU A 215 4.22 0.05 9.50
CA LEU A 215 3.40 -0.67 8.53
C LEU A 215 2.34 0.25 7.91
N VAL A 216 1.64 1.04 8.73
CA VAL A 216 0.66 2.03 8.26
C VAL A 216 1.31 3.03 7.30
N HIS A 217 2.50 3.54 7.64
CA HIS A 217 3.24 4.44 6.77
C HIS A 217 3.58 3.80 5.42
N ILE A 218 4.12 2.58 5.41
CA ILE A 218 4.45 1.85 4.17
C ILE A 218 3.19 1.58 3.34
N ILE A 219 2.09 1.14 3.97
CA ILE A 219 0.83 0.88 3.28
C ILE A 219 0.32 2.15 2.61
N ASN A 220 0.28 3.27 3.31
CA ASN A 220 -0.20 4.54 2.76
C ASN A 220 0.74 5.11 1.70
N LEU A 221 2.05 4.89 1.83
CA LEU A 221 3.04 5.19 0.79
C LEU A 221 2.70 4.45 -0.52
N LEU A 222 2.36 3.17 -0.44
CA LEU A 222 1.97 2.35 -1.60
C LEU A 222 0.56 2.67 -2.11
N GLN A 223 -0.23 3.43 -1.35
CA GLN A 223 -1.51 3.95 -1.83
C GLN A 223 -1.35 5.20 -2.69
N ASP A 224 -0.25 5.94 -2.54
CA ASP A 224 0.08 7.12 -3.35
C ASP A 224 0.21 6.76 -4.84
N SER A 225 -0.27 7.67 -5.70
CA SER A 225 -0.13 7.56 -7.16
C SER A 225 1.31 7.39 -7.64
N LYS A 226 2.31 7.90 -6.90
CA LYS A 226 3.73 7.71 -7.23
C LYS A 226 4.18 6.26 -7.11
N PHE A 227 3.58 5.48 -6.19
CA PHE A 227 4.04 4.14 -5.84
C PHE A 227 3.00 3.04 -6.04
N HIS A 228 1.82 3.35 -6.59
CA HIS A 228 0.72 2.39 -6.71
C HIS A 228 1.10 1.12 -7.51
N HIS A 229 2.09 1.19 -8.41
CA HIS A 229 2.60 0.05 -9.17
C HIS A 229 3.29 -1.02 -8.30
N PHE A 230 3.62 -0.70 -7.05
CA PHE A 230 4.20 -1.63 -6.09
C PHE A 230 3.14 -2.37 -5.24
N ARG A 231 1.84 -2.03 -5.35
CA ARG A 231 0.76 -2.77 -4.65
C ARG A 231 0.77 -4.28 -4.95
N PRO A 232 0.92 -4.74 -6.21
CA PRO A 232 1.04 -6.16 -6.51
C PRO A 232 2.24 -6.84 -5.83
N VAL A 233 3.32 -6.10 -5.57
CA VAL A 233 4.49 -6.60 -4.83
C VAL A 233 4.12 -6.86 -3.37
N MET A 234 3.39 -5.94 -2.74
CA MET A 234 2.88 -6.13 -1.36
C MET A 234 1.86 -7.28 -1.30
N ASP A 235 0.95 -7.40 -2.25
CA ASP A 235 0.01 -8.53 -2.30
C ASP A 235 0.74 -9.87 -2.45
N THR A 236 1.76 -9.94 -3.32
CA THR A 236 2.61 -11.14 -3.50
C THR A 236 3.38 -11.46 -2.23
N TYR A 237 3.92 -10.45 -1.55
CA TYR A 237 4.62 -10.62 -0.28
C TYR A 237 3.69 -11.24 0.77
N ILE A 238 2.50 -10.67 0.97
CA ILE A 238 1.50 -11.20 1.92
C ILE A 238 1.18 -12.66 1.58
N GLN A 239 0.92 -12.98 0.32
CA GLN A 239 0.49 -14.31 -0.07
C GLN A 239 1.59 -15.37 0.00
N SER A 240 2.84 -15.02 -0.36
CA SER A 240 3.89 -16.00 -0.67
C SER A 240 5.15 -15.91 0.21
N HIS A 241 5.42 -14.77 0.83
CA HIS A 241 6.68 -14.53 1.54
C HIS A 241 6.51 -14.24 3.03
N PHE A 242 5.41 -13.61 3.42
CA PHE A 242 5.12 -13.29 4.80
C PHE A 242 5.07 -14.54 5.69
N ALA A 243 5.85 -14.55 6.76
CA ALA A 243 6.03 -15.69 7.66
C ALA A 243 5.61 -15.42 9.13
N GLY A 244 5.01 -14.26 9.42
CA GLY A 244 4.66 -13.84 10.77
C GLY A 244 3.40 -14.51 11.31
N ALA A 245 3.48 -15.75 11.80
CA ALA A 245 2.33 -16.51 12.29
C ALA A 245 1.69 -15.95 13.59
N LEU A 246 2.43 -15.21 14.41
CA LEU A 246 1.91 -14.65 15.68
C LEU A 246 1.48 -13.17 15.57
N ALA A 247 1.79 -12.52 14.45
CA ALA A 247 1.57 -11.08 14.27
C ALA A 247 0.09 -10.65 14.39
N TYR A 248 -0.86 -11.53 14.06
CA TYR A 248 -2.30 -11.20 14.10
C TYR A 248 -2.74 -10.66 15.47
N ARG A 249 -2.17 -11.18 16.57
CA ARG A 249 -2.53 -10.78 17.95
C ARG A 249 -2.24 -9.31 18.18
N ASP A 250 -1.01 -8.89 17.87
CA ASP A 250 -0.57 -7.52 18.05
C ASP A 250 -1.23 -6.57 17.05
N LEU A 251 -1.41 -6.99 15.80
CA LEU A 251 -2.09 -6.18 14.78
C LEU A 251 -3.55 -5.89 15.16
N ILE A 252 -4.31 -6.90 15.61
CA ILE A 252 -5.69 -6.69 16.07
C ILE A 252 -5.71 -5.77 17.29
N LYS A 253 -4.85 -6.03 18.28
CA LYS A 253 -4.78 -5.25 19.52
C LYS A 253 -4.48 -3.77 19.25
N VAL A 254 -3.48 -3.48 18.41
CA VAL A 254 -3.08 -2.10 18.12
C VAL A 254 -4.14 -1.41 17.23
N LEU A 255 -4.69 -2.09 16.23
CA LEU A 255 -5.78 -1.54 15.41
C LEU A 255 -7.00 -1.19 16.27
N LYS A 256 -7.41 -2.09 17.17
CA LYS A 256 -8.51 -1.86 18.11
C LYS A 256 -8.22 -0.64 19.00
N TRP A 257 -7.00 -0.52 19.53
CA TRP A 257 -6.59 0.61 20.36
C TRP A 257 -6.72 1.96 19.63
N HIS A 258 -6.36 2.03 18.35
CA HIS A 258 -6.55 3.25 17.54
C HIS A 258 -8.03 3.58 17.30
N VAL A 259 -8.86 2.56 17.02
CA VAL A 259 -10.29 2.76 16.77
C VAL A 259 -11.02 3.20 18.05
N ASP A 260 -10.74 2.58 19.20
CA ASP A 260 -11.35 2.92 20.49
C ASP A 260 -11.08 4.37 20.91
N ARG A 261 -9.93 4.91 20.51
CA ARG A 261 -9.43 6.23 20.92
C ARG A 261 -9.54 7.27 19.82
N PHE A 262 -10.40 7.03 18.81
CA PHE A 262 -10.54 7.95 17.69
C PHE A 262 -10.95 9.37 18.11
N THR A 263 -11.74 9.50 19.18
CA THR A 263 -12.24 10.79 19.68
C THR A 263 -11.14 11.68 20.30
N GLU A 264 -9.95 11.14 20.55
CA GLU A 264 -8.81 11.90 21.08
C GLU A 264 -8.22 12.83 20.01
N VAL A 265 -8.48 14.14 20.14
CA VAL A 265 -8.13 15.18 19.15
C VAL A 265 -6.66 15.12 18.72
N GLU A 266 -5.75 14.90 19.66
CA GLU A 266 -4.29 14.86 19.41
C GLU A 266 -3.87 13.72 18.47
N ARG A 267 -4.67 12.66 18.36
CA ARG A 267 -4.35 11.46 17.57
C ARG A 267 -5.20 11.30 16.32
N GLN A 268 -6.20 12.16 16.09
CA GLN A 268 -7.15 12.01 14.99
C GLN A 268 -6.48 11.90 13.63
N ALA A 269 -5.49 12.75 13.33
CA ALA A 269 -4.78 12.71 12.06
C ALA A 269 -4.08 11.36 11.83
N HIS A 270 -3.38 10.85 12.84
CA HIS A 270 -2.72 9.54 12.75
C HIS A 270 -3.73 8.39 12.69
N ASN A 271 -4.81 8.45 13.48
CA ASN A 271 -5.86 7.44 13.43
C ASN A 271 -6.55 7.39 12.06
N GLN A 272 -6.70 8.53 11.36
CA GLN A 272 -7.18 8.53 9.97
C GLN A 272 -6.22 7.78 9.03
N GLU A 273 -4.91 7.94 9.19
CA GLU A 273 -3.91 7.19 8.43
C GLU A 273 -4.01 5.67 8.71
N VAL A 274 -4.25 5.27 9.96
CA VAL A 274 -4.52 3.86 10.33
C VAL A 274 -5.76 3.32 9.60
N LEU A 275 -6.85 4.09 9.56
CA LEU A 275 -8.08 3.69 8.87
C LEU A 275 -7.88 3.59 7.35
N LYS A 276 -7.04 4.43 6.74
CA LYS A 276 -6.68 4.31 5.31
C LYS A 276 -5.92 3.00 5.03
N ALA A 277 -5.07 2.57 5.96
CA ALA A 277 -4.26 1.36 5.82
C ALA A 277 -5.04 0.05 6.12
N GLN A 278 -6.28 0.13 6.61
CA GLN A 278 -6.98 -1.00 7.22
C GLN A 278 -7.12 -2.23 6.31
N GLU A 279 -7.31 -2.04 4.99
CA GLU A 279 -7.47 -3.16 4.06
C GLU A 279 -6.26 -4.11 4.15
N TYR A 280 -5.05 -3.55 4.05
CA TYR A 280 -3.82 -4.33 4.12
C TYR A 280 -3.53 -4.83 5.54
N ILE A 281 -3.89 -4.07 6.57
CA ILE A 281 -3.79 -4.57 7.95
C ILE A 281 -4.66 -5.83 8.14
N PHE A 282 -5.90 -5.84 7.62
CA PHE A 282 -6.75 -7.03 7.62
C PHE A 282 -6.15 -8.17 6.80
N LYS A 283 -5.56 -7.91 5.63
CA LYS A 283 -4.83 -8.93 4.83
C LYS A 283 -3.70 -9.58 5.65
N TYR A 284 -2.90 -8.78 6.37
CA TYR A 284 -1.85 -9.31 7.26
C TYR A 284 -2.41 -10.11 8.43
N ILE A 285 -3.48 -9.64 9.09
CA ILE A 285 -4.15 -10.36 10.19
C ILE A 285 -4.63 -11.72 9.71
N VAL A 286 -5.33 -11.76 8.56
CA VAL A 286 -5.89 -12.98 8.00
C VAL A 286 -4.79 -13.96 7.61
N GLN A 287 -3.75 -13.49 6.92
CA GLN A 287 -2.65 -14.35 6.51
C GLN A 287 -1.86 -14.87 7.71
N SER A 288 -1.59 -14.02 8.70
CA SER A 288 -0.92 -14.42 9.95
C SER A 288 -1.71 -15.51 10.66
N ARG A 289 -3.04 -15.37 10.75
CA ARG A 289 -3.91 -16.39 11.33
C ARG A 289 -3.88 -17.71 10.55
N LYS A 290 -3.90 -17.66 9.21
CA LYS A 290 -3.78 -18.87 8.38
C LYS A 290 -2.48 -19.62 8.66
N LEU A 291 -1.36 -18.91 8.70
CA LEU A 291 -0.05 -19.48 9.01
C LEU A 291 -0.04 -20.12 10.41
N PHE A 292 -0.63 -19.46 11.40
CA PHE A 292 -0.79 -20.03 12.74
C PHE A 292 -1.63 -21.31 12.75
N SER A 293 -2.80 -21.30 12.10
CA SER A 293 -3.67 -22.47 12.03
C SER A 293 -2.99 -23.65 11.34
N LEU A 294 -2.23 -23.40 10.26
CA LEU A 294 -1.44 -24.41 9.57
C LEU A 294 -0.34 -25.00 10.47
N ALA A 295 0.34 -24.17 11.26
CA ALA A 295 1.42 -24.61 12.13
C ALA A 295 0.94 -25.34 13.40
N THR A 296 -0.25 -25.01 13.90
CA THR A 296 -0.76 -25.49 15.21
C THR A 296 -1.93 -26.47 15.11
N GLY A 297 -2.47 -26.71 13.91
CA GLY A 297 -3.67 -27.54 13.72
C GLY A 297 -4.96 -26.86 14.21
N GLY A 298 -5.05 -25.52 14.05
CA GLY A 298 -6.27 -24.76 14.37
C GLY A 298 -6.45 -24.40 15.85
N GLN A 299 -5.38 -24.32 16.64
CA GLN A 299 -5.51 -23.90 18.04
C GLN A 299 -6.01 -22.45 18.16
N ASN A 300 -6.66 -22.14 19.28
CA ASN A 300 -7.12 -20.79 19.64
C ASN A 300 -8.06 -20.13 18.61
N GLU A 301 -8.91 -20.92 17.93
CA GLU A 301 -9.93 -20.40 17.02
C GLU A 301 -10.93 -19.49 17.75
N GLU A 302 -11.47 -19.95 18.88
CA GLU A 302 -12.42 -19.15 19.67
C GLU A 302 -11.81 -17.82 20.14
N GLU A 303 -10.57 -17.84 20.65
CA GLU A 303 -9.84 -16.62 21.06
C GLU A 303 -9.71 -15.65 19.89
N PHE A 304 -9.30 -16.14 18.71
CA PHE A 304 -9.18 -15.32 17.51
C PHE A 304 -10.53 -14.72 17.08
N CYS A 305 -11.59 -15.54 17.05
CA CYS A 305 -12.94 -15.10 16.73
C CYS A 305 -13.42 -14.01 17.68
N CYS A 306 -13.20 -14.17 18.99
CA CYS A 306 -13.50 -13.16 19.99
C CYS A 306 -12.73 -11.85 19.73
N CYS A 307 -11.43 -11.91 19.43
CA CYS A 307 -10.65 -10.71 19.13
C CYS A 307 -11.16 -9.95 17.89
N ILE A 308 -11.56 -10.65 16.83
CA ILE A 308 -12.15 -10.03 15.64
C ILE A 308 -13.52 -9.41 15.96
N GLN A 309 -14.37 -10.12 16.71
CA GLN A 309 -15.66 -9.60 17.13
C GLN A 309 -15.51 -8.35 17.99
N GLU A 310 -14.58 -8.33 18.94
CA GLU A 310 -14.27 -7.16 19.77
C GLU A 310 -13.77 -5.97 18.95
N LEU A 311 -12.87 -6.21 17.99
CA LEU A 311 -12.43 -5.17 17.07
C LEU A 311 -13.61 -4.58 16.27
N LEU A 312 -14.49 -5.43 15.75
CA LEU A 312 -15.66 -4.98 15.00
C LEU A 312 -16.71 -4.29 15.88
N MET A 313 -16.82 -4.65 17.16
CA MET A 313 -17.61 -3.88 18.13
C MET A 313 -17.04 -2.48 18.34
N SER A 314 -15.71 -2.34 18.45
CA SER A 314 -15.04 -1.03 18.51
C SER A 314 -15.30 -0.20 17.25
N VAL A 315 -15.22 -0.81 16.06
CA VAL A 315 -15.55 -0.17 14.77
C VAL A 315 -17.01 0.29 14.75
N ARG A 316 -17.95 -0.56 15.19
CA ARG A 316 -19.37 -0.22 15.25
C ARG A 316 -19.64 0.95 16.18
N PHE A 317 -19.01 0.95 17.35
CA PHE A 317 -19.10 2.07 18.27
C PHE A 317 -18.59 3.36 17.60
N PHE A 318 -17.40 3.33 17.00
CA PHE A 318 -16.83 4.44 16.23
C PHE A 318 -17.77 4.96 15.13
N LEU A 319 -18.38 4.06 14.35
CA LEU A 319 -19.31 4.42 13.27
C LEU A 319 -20.63 4.99 13.78
N SER A 320 -21.07 4.60 14.98
CA SER A 320 -22.32 5.07 15.59
C SER A 320 -22.23 6.46 16.21
N GLN A 321 -21.03 7.00 16.38
CA GLN A 321 -20.85 8.31 16.98
C GLN A 321 -21.44 9.41 16.09
N GLU A 322 -22.32 10.22 16.68
CA GLU A 322 -22.93 11.38 16.03
C GLU A 322 -21.98 12.58 16.02
N THR A 323 -21.97 13.30 14.90
CA THR A 323 -21.14 14.49 14.71
C THR A 323 -21.85 15.74 15.22
N LYS A 324 -21.42 16.27 16.37
CA LYS A 324 -21.78 17.64 16.80
C LYS A 324 -20.73 18.63 16.28
N GLY A 325 -20.76 18.91 14.98
CA GLY A 325 -19.80 19.80 14.32
C GLY A 325 -18.55 19.10 13.74
N ILE A 326 -17.63 19.95 13.26
CA ILE A 326 -16.43 19.74 12.41
C ILE A 326 -16.10 18.29 11.96
N ASN A 327 -16.25 18.12 10.65
CA ASN A 327 -15.78 17.20 9.59
C ASN A 327 -14.76 16.06 9.86
N ALA A 328 -13.94 16.05 10.92
CA ALA A 328 -12.85 15.07 11.05
C ALA A 328 -13.35 13.63 11.30
N LEU A 329 -14.40 13.49 12.12
CA LEU A 329 -15.06 12.20 12.36
C LEU A 329 -15.78 11.71 11.09
N SER A 330 -16.55 12.57 10.42
CA SER A 330 -17.20 12.23 9.15
C SER A 330 -16.21 11.77 8.08
N GLN A 331 -15.09 12.49 7.94
CA GLN A 331 -14.01 12.11 7.01
C GLN A 331 -13.41 10.75 7.36
N ALA A 332 -13.19 10.47 8.65
CA ALA A 332 -12.67 9.18 9.08
C ALA A 332 -13.66 8.03 8.84
N GLN A 333 -14.94 8.24 9.11
CA GLN A 333 -16.00 7.29 8.80
C GLN A 333 -16.05 7.03 7.28
N ALA A 334 -15.95 8.07 6.45
CA ALA A 334 -15.88 7.93 4.99
C ALA A 334 -14.63 7.14 4.55
N ILE A 335 -13.45 7.44 5.10
CA ILE A 335 -12.21 6.68 4.83
C ILE A 335 -12.41 5.20 5.14
N PHE A 336 -12.95 4.88 6.32
CA PHE A 336 -13.21 3.50 6.71
C PHE A 336 -14.17 2.82 5.72
N LEU A 337 -15.31 3.45 5.42
CA LEU A 337 -16.33 2.87 4.54
C LEU A 337 -15.84 2.66 3.10
N SER A 338 -14.92 3.48 2.62
CA SER A 338 -14.40 3.39 1.25
C SER A 338 -13.62 2.09 0.97
N SER A 339 -12.97 1.54 2.01
CA SER A 339 -12.11 0.35 1.95
C SER A 339 -12.73 -0.87 2.65
N PHE A 340 -13.76 -0.69 3.49
CA PHE A 340 -14.41 -1.78 4.22
C PHE A 340 -14.87 -2.96 3.31
N PRO A 341 -15.44 -2.74 2.11
CA PRO A 341 -15.84 -3.86 1.24
C PRO A 341 -14.70 -4.79 0.80
N ALA A 342 -13.46 -4.29 0.71
CA ALA A 342 -12.32 -5.12 0.35
C ALA A 342 -12.00 -6.18 1.43
N VAL A 343 -12.35 -5.90 2.69
CA VAL A 343 -12.14 -6.77 3.85
C VAL A 343 -13.04 -8.02 3.79
N TYR A 344 -14.17 -7.99 3.08
CA TYR A 344 -15.13 -9.12 3.06
C TYR A 344 -14.48 -10.39 2.50
N SER A 345 -13.76 -10.24 1.39
CA SER A 345 -13.04 -11.35 0.74
C SER A 345 -11.94 -11.93 1.60
N GLU A 346 -11.36 -11.13 2.51
CA GLU A 346 -10.35 -11.58 3.45
C GLU A 346 -10.98 -12.34 4.63
N LEU A 347 -12.09 -11.83 5.19
CA LEU A 347 -12.81 -12.51 6.27
C LEU A 347 -13.43 -13.84 5.81
N LEU A 348 -13.94 -13.91 4.58
CA LEU A 348 -14.47 -15.15 3.98
C LEU A 348 -13.42 -16.28 3.85
N LYS A 349 -12.13 -15.98 4.02
CA LYS A 349 -11.08 -16.99 4.06
C LYS A 349 -10.95 -17.68 5.43
N LEU A 350 -11.62 -17.17 6.46
CA LEU A 350 -11.52 -17.67 7.85
C LEU A 350 -12.88 -17.96 8.48
N PHE A 351 -13.91 -17.18 8.14
CA PHE A 351 -15.25 -17.27 8.70
C PHE A 351 -16.24 -17.79 7.66
N ASP A 352 -17.35 -18.35 8.12
CA ASP A 352 -18.41 -18.75 7.22
C ASP A 352 -19.14 -17.53 6.60
N VAL A 353 -19.86 -17.77 5.51
CA VAL A 353 -20.55 -16.70 4.77
C VAL A 353 -21.61 -15.99 5.63
N ARG A 354 -22.22 -16.69 6.58
CA ARG A 354 -23.28 -16.20 7.47
C ARG A 354 -22.71 -15.30 8.55
N GLU A 355 -21.58 -15.67 9.14
CA GLU A 355 -20.83 -14.89 10.11
C GLU A 355 -20.37 -13.57 9.49
N VAL A 356 -19.72 -13.62 8.32
CA VAL A 356 -19.29 -12.40 7.61
C VAL A 356 -20.49 -11.52 7.27
N ALA A 357 -21.60 -12.10 6.80
CA ALA A 357 -22.82 -11.34 6.52
C ALA A 357 -23.41 -10.67 7.77
N ASN A 358 -23.44 -11.35 8.91
CA ASN A 358 -23.89 -10.76 10.17
C ASN A 358 -22.97 -9.63 10.63
N LEU A 359 -21.65 -9.79 10.49
CA LEU A 359 -20.68 -8.75 10.83
C LEU A 359 -20.90 -7.50 9.95
N VAL A 360 -21.00 -7.68 8.63
CA VAL A 360 -21.26 -6.58 7.69
C VAL A 360 -22.61 -5.92 7.97
N ARG A 361 -23.68 -6.69 8.17
CA ARG A 361 -25.00 -6.17 8.55
C ARG A 361 -24.93 -5.30 9.79
N ASN A 362 -24.27 -5.79 10.84
CA ASN A 362 -24.16 -5.10 12.12
C ASN A 362 -23.32 -3.81 12.02
N THR A 363 -22.30 -3.78 11.16
CA THR A 363 -21.47 -2.60 10.89
C THR A 363 -22.21 -1.56 10.05
N LEU A 364 -22.89 -1.97 8.98
CA LEU A 364 -23.70 -1.06 8.17
C LEU A 364 -24.91 -0.52 8.94
N GLY A 365 -25.48 -1.33 9.85
CA GLY A 365 -26.59 -0.94 10.71
C GLY A 365 -26.20 -0.01 11.86
N SER A 366 -24.91 0.11 12.21
CA SER A 366 -24.44 1.07 13.23
C SER A 366 -24.28 2.49 12.71
N LEU A 367 -24.42 2.73 11.40
CA LEU A 367 -24.29 4.07 10.83
C LEU A 367 -25.47 4.95 11.24
N PRO A 368 -25.25 6.20 11.69
CA PRO A 368 -26.32 7.08 12.14
C PRO A 368 -27.27 7.44 10.99
N ILE A 369 -28.57 7.46 11.31
CA ILE A 369 -29.69 7.78 10.43
C ILE A 369 -29.77 9.30 10.24
N ILE A 370 -30.01 9.72 9.00
CA ILE A 370 -29.80 11.07 8.48
C ILE A 370 -30.80 12.07 9.08
N THR A 371 -30.30 13.20 9.61
CA THR A 371 -31.00 14.50 9.53
C THR A 371 -30.06 15.70 9.33
N ASN A 372 -28.75 15.62 9.65
CA ASN A 372 -27.79 16.75 9.51
C ASN A 372 -26.35 16.33 9.12
N ALA A 373 -26.18 15.18 8.45
CA ALA A 373 -24.85 14.67 8.11
C ALA A 373 -24.32 15.26 6.79
N ASP A 374 -23.00 15.50 6.74
CA ASP A 374 -22.21 15.92 5.57
C ASP A 374 -22.57 15.09 4.32
N ASP A 375 -22.96 15.77 3.23
CA ASP A 375 -23.36 15.12 1.97
C ASP A 375 -22.26 14.19 1.42
N SER A 376 -20.99 14.51 1.69
CA SER A 376 -19.86 13.66 1.27
C SER A 376 -19.85 12.29 1.97
N LEU A 377 -20.16 12.25 3.27
CA LEU A 377 -20.25 10.99 4.01
C LEU A 377 -21.43 10.15 3.52
N GLN A 378 -22.56 10.78 3.18
CA GLN A 378 -23.73 10.07 2.67
C GLN A 378 -23.46 9.40 1.32
N ALA A 379 -22.78 10.09 0.41
CA ALA A 379 -22.34 9.49 -0.85
C ALA A 379 -21.43 8.27 -0.62
N VAL A 380 -20.47 8.36 0.31
CA VAL A 380 -19.56 7.25 0.61
C VAL A 380 -20.26 6.08 1.32
N LYS A 381 -21.24 6.37 2.20
CA LYS A 381 -22.11 5.33 2.79
C LYS A 381 -22.82 4.55 1.70
N LEU A 382 -23.49 5.25 0.78
CA LEU A 382 -24.24 4.62 -0.30
C LEU A 382 -23.31 3.86 -1.27
N GLN A 383 -22.12 4.37 -1.55
CA GLN A 383 -21.10 3.66 -2.33
C GLN A 383 -20.64 2.35 -1.63
N CYS A 384 -20.48 2.37 -0.30
CA CYS A 384 -20.17 1.17 0.48
C CYS A 384 -21.30 0.14 0.41
N ILE A 385 -22.56 0.58 0.48
CA ILE A 385 -23.73 -0.28 0.24
C ILE A 385 -23.70 -0.88 -1.17
N GLY A 386 -23.42 -0.08 -2.20
CA GLY A 386 -23.32 -0.57 -3.56
C GLY A 386 -22.23 -1.62 -3.76
N LYS A 387 -21.02 -1.35 -3.25
CA LYS A 387 -19.94 -2.35 -3.25
C LYS A 387 -20.28 -3.61 -2.47
N THR A 388 -21.11 -3.51 -1.41
CA THR A 388 -21.60 -4.67 -0.68
C THR A 388 -22.50 -5.53 -1.57
N VAL A 389 -23.44 -4.92 -2.29
CA VAL A 389 -24.34 -5.60 -3.24
C VAL A 389 -23.57 -6.20 -4.43
N GLU A 390 -22.48 -5.58 -4.86
CA GLU A 390 -21.60 -6.09 -5.92
C GLU A 390 -20.65 -7.21 -5.46
N SER A 391 -20.50 -7.41 -4.15
CA SER A 391 -19.53 -8.35 -3.60
C SER A 391 -19.99 -9.82 -3.71
N GLN A 392 -19.02 -10.73 -3.59
CA GLN A 392 -19.29 -12.18 -3.49
C GLN A 392 -20.24 -12.52 -2.33
N LEU A 393 -20.23 -11.71 -1.27
CA LEU A 393 -21.08 -11.89 -0.10
C LEU A 393 -22.56 -11.73 -0.46
N TYR A 394 -22.92 -10.88 -1.42
CA TYR A 394 -24.32 -10.67 -1.81
C TYR A 394 -24.78 -11.64 -2.92
N THR A 395 -23.83 -12.32 -3.58
CA THR A 395 -24.14 -13.34 -4.60
C THR A 395 -24.73 -14.61 -3.97
N ASN A 396 -24.36 -14.93 -2.73
CA ASN A 396 -24.88 -16.09 -2.00
C ASN A 396 -26.27 -15.76 -1.39
N PRO A 397 -27.31 -16.59 -1.62
CA PRO A 397 -28.67 -16.33 -1.12
C PRO A 397 -28.80 -16.20 0.41
N GLU A 398 -28.06 -17.00 1.19
CA GLU A 398 -28.16 -16.99 2.65
C GLU A 398 -27.64 -15.69 3.26
N SER A 399 -26.49 -15.22 2.79
CA SER A 399 -25.92 -13.95 3.21
C SER A 399 -26.69 -12.76 2.64
N ARG A 400 -27.22 -12.87 1.42
CA ARG A 400 -28.09 -11.85 0.84
C ARG A 400 -29.34 -11.62 1.68
N TYR A 401 -30.00 -12.67 2.16
CA TYR A 401 -31.15 -12.56 3.07
C TYR A 401 -30.81 -11.76 4.35
N ILE A 402 -29.60 -11.96 4.90
CA ILE A 402 -29.13 -11.26 6.10
C ILE A 402 -28.83 -9.78 5.82
N LEU A 403 -28.29 -9.47 4.65
CA LEU A 403 -27.86 -8.12 4.26
C LEU A 403 -28.99 -7.28 3.68
N LEU A 404 -29.99 -7.90 3.03
CA LEU A 404 -31.06 -7.22 2.33
C LEU A 404 -31.78 -6.18 3.21
N PRO A 405 -32.20 -6.46 4.45
CA PRO A 405 -32.90 -5.47 5.27
C PRO A 405 -32.09 -4.19 5.52
N VAL A 406 -30.78 -4.29 5.79
CA VAL A 406 -29.95 -3.10 6.04
C VAL A 406 -29.66 -2.33 4.76
N VAL A 407 -29.50 -3.02 3.63
CA VAL A 407 -29.35 -2.40 2.30
C VAL A 407 -30.61 -1.60 1.95
N LEU A 408 -31.79 -2.21 2.10
CA LEU A 408 -33.06 -1.55 1.80
C LEU A 408 -33.35 -0.39 2.74
N HIS A 409 -32.94 -0.48 4.02
CA HIS A 409 -33.08 0.64 4.96
C HIS A 409 -32.30 1.87 4.48
N HIS A 410 -31.04 1.71 4.06
CA HIS A 410 -30.23 2.82 3.55
C HIS A 410 -30.78 3.37 2.23
N LEU A 411 -31.20 2.49 1.30
CA LEU A 411 -31.86 2.92 0.07
C LEU A 411 -33.14 3.71 0.34
N TYR A 412 -33.97 3.26 1.26
CA TYR A 412 -35.20 3.94 1.64
C TYR A 412 -34.92 5.37 2.09
N MET A 413 -33.95 5.56 2.98
CA MET A 413 -33.59 6.88 3.51
C MET A 413 -33.09 7.82 2.41
N HIS A 414 -32.23 7.33 1.51
CA HIS A 414 -31.72 8.13 0.39
C HIS A 414 -32.80 8.49 -0.64
N LEU A 415 -33.70 7.57 -0.96
CA LEU A 415 -34.83 7.81 -1.87
C LEU A 415 -35.83 8.79 -1.26
N GLN A 416 -36.12 8.65 0.03
CA GLN A 416 -37.01 9.56 0.76
C GLN A 416 -36.49 11.01 0.74
N GLU A 417 -35.18 11.19 0.89
CA GLU A 417 -34.51 12.49 0.89
C GLU A 417 -34.10 12.98 -0.52
N GLN A 418 -34.36 12.19 -1.57
CA GLN A 418 -33.96 12.47 -2.96
C GLN A 418 -32.44 12.70 -3.14
N LYS A 419 -31.61 11.94 -2.41
CA LYS A 419 -30.15 12.06 -2.42
C LYS A 419 -29.47 10.92 -3.18
N ASP A 420 -28.54 11.26 -4.07
CA ASP A 420 -27.72 10.32 -4.85
C ASP A 420 -28.56 9.23 -5.54
N LEU A 421 -29.54 9.70 -6.30
CA LEU A 421 -30.51 8.85 -6.99
C LEU A 421 -29.87 7.92 -8.03
N ILE A 422 -28.77 8.34 -8.66
CA ILE A 422 -28.00 7.53 -9.62
C ILE A 422 -27.49 6.26 -8.93
N MET A 423 -26.82 6.43 -7.78
CA MET A 423 -26.30 5.28 -7.05
C MET A 423 -27.44 4.41 -6.50
N CYS A 424 -28.56 5.01 -6.05
CA CYS A 424 -29.74 4.24 -5.63
C CYS A 424 -30.28 3.35 -6.77
N ALA A 425 -30.43 3.90 -7.97
CA ALA A 425 -30.91 3.18 -9.15
C ALA A 425 -29.95 2.05 -9.56
N HIS A 426 -28.64 2.30 -9.53
CA HIS A 426 -27.61 1.29 -9.77
C HIS A 426 -27.67 0.13 -8.76
N ILE A 427 -27.78 0.43 -7.47
CA ILE A 427 -27.89 -0.59 -6.41
C ILE A 427 -29.16 -1.43 -6.60
N LEU A 428 -30.31 -0.79 -6.83
CA LEU A 428 -31.57 -1.49 -7.08
C LEU A 428 -31.49 -2.39 -8.31
N SER A 429 -30.89 -1.90 -9.39
CA SER A 429 -30.68 -2.67 -10.62
C SER A 429 -29.86 -3.93 -10.35
N ASN A 430 -28.80 -3.84 -9.54
CA ASN A 430 -28.00 -4.99 -9.13
C ASN A 430 -28.80 -5.97 -8.26
N ILE A 431 -29.58 -5.50 -7.28
CA ILE A 431 -30.46 -6.34 -6.46
C ILE A 431 -31.42 -7.13 -7.35
N PHE A 432 -32.11 -6.45 -8.28
CA PHE A 432 -33.06 -7.10 -9.18
C PHE A 432 -32.40 -8.06 -10.17
N CYS A 433 -31.15 -7.79 -10.60
CA CYS A 433 -30.38 -8.71 -11.42
C CYS A 433 -30.15 -10.05 -10.70
N PHE A 434 -29.82 -10.04 -9.40
CA PHE A 434 -29.64 -11.26 -8.61
C PHE A 434 -30.96 -12.00 -8.37
N ILE A 435 -32.03 -11.28 -8.05
CA ILE A 435 -33.38 -11.85 -7.89
C ILE A 435 -33.83 -12.57 -9.16
N LYS A 436 -33.62 -11.95 -10.32
CA LYS A 436 -33.97 -12.54 -11.62
C LYS A 436 -33.17 -13.82 -11.89
N LYS A 437 -31.86 -13.82 -11.60
CA LYS A 437 -31.00 -15.02 -11.75
C LYS A 437 -31.45 -16.18 -10.86
N ASN A 438 -31.94 -15.89 -9.66
CA ASN A 438 -32.34 -16.92 -8.68
C ASN A 438 -33.83 -17.28 -8.70
N SER A 439 -34.59 -16.81 -9.70
CA SER A 439 -36.07 -16.84 -9.78
C SER A 439 -36.78 -18.21 -9.63
N SER A 440 -36.05 -19.32 -9.58
CA SER A 440 -36.61 -20.66 -9.35
C SER A 440 -36.62 -21.10 -7.87
N ASP A 441 -36.02 -20.30 -6.97
CA ASP A 441 -35.88 -20.64 -5.56
C ASP A 441 -36.99 -20.02 -4.69
N LYS A 442 -37.52 -20.80 -3.72
CA LYS A 442 -38.55 -20.34 -2.77
C LYS A 442 -38.07 -19.15 -1.93
N SER A 443 -36.76 -19.05 -1.69
CA SER A 443 -36.11 -17.95 -0.98
C SER A 443 -36.37 -16.58 -1.63
N VAL A 444 -36.61 -16.55 -2.96
CA VAL A 444 -36.84 -15.31 -3.70
C VAL A 444 -38.16 -14.65 -3.31
N LEU A 445 -39.20 -15.42 -2.96
CA LEU A 445 -40.48 -14.83 -2.57
C LEU A 445 -40.35 -14.03 -1.26
N GLU A 446 -39.59 -14.53 -0.29
CA GLU A 446 -39.33 -13.82 0.96
C GLU A 446 -38.51 -12.54 0.72
N GLU A 447 -37.52 -12.59 -0.18
CA GLU A 447 -36.76 -11.39 -0.58
C GLU A 447 -37.68 -10.34 -1.23
N ILE A 448 -38.57 -10.76 -2.13
CA ILE A 448 -39.55 -9.86 -2.78
C ILE A 448 -40.51 -9.27 -1.75
N ASP A 449 -41.01 -10.06 -0.80
CA ASP A 449 -41.86 -9.58 0.29
C ASP A 449 -41.19 -8.43 1.04
N VAL A 450 -39.91 -8.58 1.39
CA VAL A 450 -39.15 -7.55 2.11
C VAL A 450 -38.99 -6.31 1.23
N ILE A 451 -38.63 -6.47 -0.05
CA ILE A 451 -38.43 -5.33 -0.98
C ILE A 451 -39.74 -4.55 -1.21
N VAL A 452 -40.85 -5.25 -1.44
CA VAL A 452 -42.17 -4.63 -1.62
C VAL A 452 -42.55 -3.82 -0.37
N ASN A 453 -42.39 -4.42 0.81
CA ASN A 453 -42.77 -3.76 2.06
C ASN A 453 -41.88 -2.55 2.40
N SER A 454 -40.59 -2.62 2.07
CA SER A 454 -39.63 -1.55 2.39
C SER A 454 -39.60 -0.43 1.35
N LEU A 455 -39.65 -0.73 0.04
CA LEU A 455 -39.29 0.25 -1.00
C LEU A 455 -40.39 0.63 -1.98
N LEU A 456 -41.48 -0.15 -2.13
CA LEU A 456 -42.45 0.11 -3.21
C LEU A 456 -43.08 1.50 -3.14
N ASP A 457 -43.45 1.97 -1.94
CA ASP A 457 -44.07 3.29 -1.75
C ASP A 457 -43.10 4.43 -2.06
N VAL A 458 -41.88 4.38 -1.51
CA VAL A 458 -40.88 5.42 -1.74
C VAL A 458 -40.42 5.43 -3.20
N LEU A 459 -40.28 4.26 -3.84
CA LEU A 459 -39.90 4.15 -5.25
C LEU A 459 -40.94 4.81 -6.16
N LEU A 460 -42.24 4.57 -5.91
CA LEU A 460 -43.32 5.22 -6.66
C LEU A 460 -43.32 6.75 -6.45
N ARG A 461 -43.13 7.22 -5.21
CA ARG A 461 -43.03 8.65 -4.91
C ARG A 461 -41.84 9.29 -5.60
N THR A 462 -40.66 8.67 -5.54
CA THR A 462 -39.44 9.15 -6.20
C THR A 462 -39.65 9.28 -7.71
N ILE A 463 -40.25 8.27 -8.37
CA ILE A 463 -40.55 8.35 -9.81
C ILE A 463 -41.52 9.52 -10.10
N LEU A 464 -42.56 9.69 -9.29
CA LEU A 464 -43.51 10.79 -9.45
C LEU A 464 -42.85 12.16 -9.24
N GLU A 465 -41.99 12.30 -8.25
CA GLU A 465 -41.28 13.54 -7.95
C GLU A 465 -40.29 13.91 -9.06
N ILE A 466 -39.49 12.94 -9.53
CA ILE A 466 -38.55 13.15 -10.65
C ILE A 466 -39.32 13.54 -11.92
N THR A 467 -40.45 12.91 -12.19
CA THR A 467 -41.23 13.14 -13.42
C THR A 467 -42.00 14.46 -13.41
N ASN A 468 -42.45 14.92 -12.23
CA ASN A 468 -43.18 16.18 -12.06
C ASN A 468 -42.27 17.41 -11.91
N CYS A 469 -40.95 17.24 -11.83
CA CYS A 469 -40.02 18.35 -11.66
C CYS A 469 -40.02 19.26 -12.91
N PRO A 470 -40.26 20.58 -12.78
CA PRO A 470 -40.39 21.47 -13.93
C PRO A 470 -39.11 21.52 -14.75
N LYS A 471 -39.25 21.30 -16.06
CA LYS A 471 -38.18 21.28 -17.07
C LYS A 471 -37.56 22.68 -17.24
N ALA A 472 -36.61 23.05 -16.39
CA ALA A 472 -35.76 24.21 -16.64
C ALA A 472 -34.74 23.85 -17.74
N ALA A 473 -34.83 24.55 -18.88
CA ALA A 473 -34.05 24.23 -20.07
C ALA A 473 -32.53 24.44 -19.86
N GLY A 474 -31.74 23.40 -20.13
CA GLY A 474 -30.34 23.56 -20.56
C GLY A 474 -29.21 23.38 -19.54
N SER A 475 -29.39 22.61 -18.46
CA SER A 475 -28.27 22.27 -17.55
C SER A 475 -27.82 20.82 -17.67
N THR A 476 -26.55 20.52 -17.36
CA THR A 476 -25.97 19.16 -17.33
C THR A 476 -26.75 18.20 -16.42
N MET A 477 -27.51 18.73 -15.45
CA MET A 477 -28.45 17.95 -14.64
C MET A 477 -29.57 17.31 -15.47
N GLN A 478 -29.97 17.90 -16.60
CA GLN A 478 -31.05 17.39 -17.45
C GLN A 478 -30.76 15.96 -17.98
N LEU A 479 -29.52 15.69 -18.38
CA LEU A 479 -29.13 14.36 -18.88
C LEU A 479 -29.14 13.31 -17.77
N GLN A 480 -28.65 13.68 -16.58
CA GLN A 480 -28.59 12.77 -15.43
C GLN A 480 -29.98 12.36 -14.94
N PHE A 481 -30.95 13.28 -14.85
CA PHE A 481 -32.30 12.94 -14.39
C PHE A 481 -33.12 12.14 -15.43
N GLN A 482 -32.90 12.39 -16.72
CA GLN A 482 -33.60 11.67 -17.79
C GLN A 482 -33.13 10.21 -17.88
N ASP A 483 -31.83 9.94 -17.71
CA ASP A 483 -31.27 8.59 -17.67
C ASP A 483 -31.71 7.82 -16.41
N VAL A 484 -31.72 8.47 -15.25
CA VAL A 484 -32.10 7.86 -13.96
C VAL A 484 -33.58 7.49 -13.89
N THR A 485 -34.47 8.26 -14.54
CA THR A 485 -35.90 7.94 -14.58
C THR A 485 -36.14 6.59 -15.25
N GLY A 486 -35.45 6.32 -16.36
CA GLY A 486 -35.54 5.03 -17.07
C GLY A 486 -35.08 3.85 -16.21
N GLU A 487 -34.02 4.03 -15.43
CA GLU A 487 -33.52 3.00 -14.51
C GLU A 487 -34.51 2.70 -13.38
N PHE A 488 -35.12 3.71 -12.77
CA PHE A 488 -36.12 3.50 -11.73
C PHE A 488 -37.41 2.87 -12.27
N VAL A 489 -37.86 3.27 -13.47
CA VAL A 489 -39.01 2.63 -14.13
C VAL A 489 -38.69 1.16 -14.44
N SER A 490 -37.48 0.84 -14.90
CA SER A 490 -37.02 -0.54 -15.10
C SER A 490 -37.02 -1.34 -13.79
N CYS A 491 -36.52 -0.74 -12.70
CA CYS A 491 -36.54 -1.34 -11.36
C CYS A 491 -37.98 -1.62 -10.89
N LEU A 492 -38.89 -0.65 -11.06
CA LEU A 492 -40.30 -0.79 -10.71
C LEU A 492 -40.97 -1.91 -11.53
N LEU A 493 -40.77 -1.93 -12.84
CA LEU A 493 -41.27 -2.98 -13.73
C LEU A 493 -40.77 -4.36 -13.33
N SER A 494 -39.48 -4.47 -12.96
CA SER A 494 -38.88 -5.70 -12.47
C SER A 494 -39.53 -6.17 -11.17
N LEU A 495 -39.77 -5.25 -10.22
CA LEU A 495 -40.44 -5.55 -8.96
C LEU A 495 -41.89 -6.00 -9.18
N LEU A 496 -42.65 -5.24 -9.97
CA LEU A 496 -44.05 -5.55 -10.31
C LEU A 496 -44.16 -6.95 -10.93
N ARG A 497 -43.26 -7.29 -11.87
CA ARG A 497 -43.26 -8.61 -12.51
C ARG A 497 -43.06 -9.78 -11.53
N GLN A 498 -42.42 -9.54 -10.39
CA GLN A 498 -42.16 -10.54 -9.35
C GLN A 498 -43.21 -10.53 -8.23
N MET A 499 -44.14 -9.57 -8.22
CA MET A 499 -45.17 -9.45 -7.20
C MET A 499 -46.26 -10.54 -7.36
N THR A 500 -46.80 -10.98 -6.21
CA THR A 500 -47.91 -11.95 -6.16
C THR A 500 -49.24 -11.22 -6.01
N ASP A 501 -50.37 -11.93 -6.19
CA ASP A 501 -51.72 -11.38 -5.97
C ASP A 501 -51.88 -10.75 -4.58
N ARG A 502 -51.20 -11.28 -3.56
CA ARG A 502 -51.19 -10.73 -2.21
C ARG A 502 -50.55 -9.34 -2.19
N HIS A 503 -49.43 -9.16 -2.88
CA HIS A 503 -48.73 -7.88 -2.98
C HIS A 503 -49.56 -6.84 -3.71
N TYR A 504 -50.21 -7.24 -4.82
CA TYR A 504 -51.10 -6.35 -5.56
C TYR A 504 -52.31 -5.92 -4.72
N LYS A 505 -52.92 -6.82 -3.95
CA LYS A 505 -54.01 -6.46 -3.02
C LYS A 505 -53.54 -5.45 -1.98
N GLN A 506 -52.40 -5.69 -1.34
CA GLN A 506 -51.82 -4.76 -0.36
C GLN A 506 -51.50 -3.38 -0.96
N LEU A 507 -51.02 -3.34 -2.21
CA LEU A 507 -50.79 -2.10 -2.93
C LEU A 507 -52.10 -1.35 -3.20
N LEU A 508 -53.13 -2.04 -3.70
CA LEU A 508 -54.44 -1.47 -3.99
C LEU A 508 -55.12 -0.92 -2.73
N ASP A 509 -55.03 -1.64 -1.61
CA ASP A 509 -55.61 -1.24 -0.32
C ASP A 509 -54.99 0.07 0.23
N ARG A 510 -53.77 0.41 -0.19
CA ARG A 510 -53.10 1.67 0.21
C ARG A 510 -53.62 2.89 -0.54
N PHE A 511 -54.23 2.72 -1.71
CA PHE A 511 -54.79 3.83 -2.49
C PHE A 511 -56.24 4.10 -2.11
N LYS A 512 -56.49 5.24 -1.46
CA LYS A 512 -57.82 5.65 -1.01
C LYS A 512 -58.78 6.01 -2.15
N THR A 513 -58.28 6.33 -3.35
CA THR A 513 -59.09 6.71 -4.53
C THR A 513 -58.51 6.17 -5.83
N ARG A 514 -59.41 5.87 -6.79
CA ARG A 514 -59.07 5.35 -8.15
C ARG A 514 -58.21 6.31 -8.97
N ASP A 515 -58.28 7.61 -8.69
CA ASP A 515 -57.53 8.64 -9.41
C ASP A 515 -56.05 8.68 -9.01
N MET A 516 -55.71 8.40 -7.74
CA MET A 516 -54.31 8.26 -7.32
C MET A 516 -53.65 7.06 -8.00
N LEU A 517 -54.37 5.93 -8.09
CA LEU A 517 -53.91 4.75 -8.83
C LEU A 517 -53.68 5.05 -10.31
N ARG A 518 -54.58 5.80 -10.95
CA ARG A 518 -54.44 6.18 -12.36
C ARG A 518 -53.23 7.06 -12.60
N VAL A 519 -52.99 8.09 -11.77
CA VAL A 519 -51.82 8.96 -11.92
C VAL A 519 -50.50 8.20 -11.70
N SER A 520 -50.46 7.26 -10.75
CA SER A 520 -49.27 6.44 -10.50
C SER A 520 -49.01 5.37 -11.57
N LEU A 521 -50.06 4.84 -12.22
CA LEU A 521 -49.95 3.79 -13.24
C LEU A 521 -49.95 4.31 -14.69
N PHE A 522 -50.31 5.58 -14.92
CA PHE A 522 -50.34 6.17 -16.28
C PHE A 522 -48.95 6.12 -16.95
N PHE A 523 -47.88 6.19 -16.15
CA PHE A 523 -46.49 6.14 -16.62
C PHE A 523 -46.01 4.75 -17.07
N LEU A 524 -46.85 3.71 -16.98
CA LEU A 524 -46.54 2.35 -17.46
C LEU A 524 -47.22 2.03 -18.80
N GLN A 525 -47.94 2.99 -19.39
CA GLN A 525 -48.73 2.80 -20.63
C GLN A 525 -48.07 3.37 -21.90
N ASP A 526 -46.97 4.11 -21.77
CA ASP A 526 -46.09 4.54 -22.86
C ASP A 526 -44.73 3.83 -22.72
#